data_AF-A0A1M5U967-F1
#
_entry.id   AF-A0A1M5U967-F1
#
_cell.length_a   1.000
_cell.length_b   1.000
_cell.length_c   1.000
_cell.angle_alpha   90.00
_cell.angle_beta   90.00
_cell.angle_gamma   90.00
#
_symmetry.space_group_name_H-M   'P 1'
#
loop_
_entity.id
_entity.type
_entity.pdbx_description
1 polymer ?
#
loop_
_entity_poly.entity_id
_entity_poly.type
_entity_poly.pdbx_seq_one_letter_code
_entity_poly.pdbx_strand_id
1 'polypeptide(L)'
;MDKLENEKRLLEEMIKLYCKKKHGTEENLCPDCKELMEYAFYRLSKCPFGNNKKSCASCNIKCYDKEHKDRIKEVMKFSGWRIFFRHPIMTLRHF
;
A
#
# COMPACT_ATOMS: atom_id res chain seq x y z
N MET A 1 -2.62 14.82 12.74
CA MET A 1 -2.94 14.00 11.55
C MET A 1 -2.47 12.59 11.83
N ASP A 2 -3.39 11.63 11.77
CA ASP A 2 -3.08 10.21 12.04
C ASP A 2 -2.12 9.64 10.99
N LYS A 3 -0.98 9.14 11.46
CA LYS A 3 0.05 8.54 10.62
C LYS A 3 -0.48 7.33 9.85
N LEU A 4 -1.35 6.56 10.50
CA LEU A 4 -2.00 5.39 9.90
C LEU A 4 -2.94 5.76 8.73
N GLU A 5 -3.62 6.90 8.82
CA GLU A 5 -4.54 7.34 7.77
C GLU A 5 -3.79 7.84 6.54
N ASN A 6 -2.66 8.52 6.76
CA ASN A 6 -1.74 8.88 5.69
C ASN A 6 -1.18 7.64 4.97
N GLU A 7 -0.82 6.58 5.70
CA GLU A 7 -0.40 5.30 5.10
C GLU A 7 -1.51 4.68 4.24
N LYS A 8 -2.76 4.70 4.72
CA LYS A 8 -3.92 4.18 3.95
C LYS A 8 -4.12 4.95 2.65
N ARG A 9 -4.12 6.28 2.70
CA ARG A 9 -4.29 7.14 1.51
C ARG A 9 -3.17 6.92 0.50
N LEU A 10 -1.93 6.81 0.97
CA LEU A 10 -0.80 6.53 0.08
C LEU A 10 -0.93 5.16 -0.59
N LEU A 11 -1.28 4.12 0.17
CA LEU A 11 -1.48 2.78 -0.38
C LEU A 11 -2.62 2.76 -1.41
N GLU A 12 -3.70 3.49 -1.14
CA GLU A 12 -4.82 3.67 -2.06
C GLU A 12 -4.37 4.28 -3.39
N GLU A 13 -3.59 5.36 -3.35
CA GLU A 13 -3.05 5.98 -4.56
C GLU A 13 -2.12 5.04 -5.32
N MET A 14 -1.28 4.26 -4.61
CA MET A 14 -0.39 3.26 -5.22
C MET A 14 -1.18 2.21 -5.99
N ILE A 15 -2.22 1.67 -5.38
CA ILE A 15 -3.06 0.60 -5.96
C ILE A 15 -3.88 1.15 -7.13
N LYS A 16 -4.47 2.35 -6.99
CA LYS A 16 -5.18 3.02 -8.09
C LYS A 16 -4.28 3.26 -9.29
N LEU A 17 -3.06 3.77 -9.07
CA LEU A 17 -2.08 3.99 -10.13
C LEU A 17 -1.66 2.68 -10.80
N TYR A 18 -1.40 1.65 -10.00
CA TYR A 18 -1.05 0.32 -10.50
C TYR A 18 -2.17 -0.26 -11.36
N CYS A 19 -3.40 -0.27 -10.85
CA CYS A 19 -4.57 -0.79 -11.55
C CYS A 19 -4.80 -0.05 -12.88
N LYS A 20 -4.77 1.28 -12.86
CA LYS A 20 -4.95 2.11 -14.06
C LYS A 20 -3.87 1.87 -15.13
N LYS A 21 -2.61 1.74 -14.73
CA LYS A 21 -1.50 1.59 -15.68
C LYS A 21 -1.26 0.15 -16.13
N LYS A 22 -1.50 -0.83 -15.26
CA LYS A 22 -1.26 -2.26 -15.54
C LYS A 22 -2.49 -2.92 -16.15
N HIS A 23 -3.69 -2.64 -15.63
CA HIS A 23 -4.93 -3.29 -16.03
C HIS A 23 -5.83 -2.38 -16.90
N GLY A 24 -5.45 -1.11 -17.10
CA GLY A 24 -6.17 -0.20 -18.00
C GLY A 24 -7.52 0.30 -17.49
N THR A 25 -7.83 0.11 -16.20
CA THR A 25 -9.09 0.59 -15.62
C THR A 25 -9.07 2.11 -15.39
N GLU A 26 -10.06 2.84 -15.91
CA GLU A 26 -10.08 4.30 -15.81
C GLU A 26 -10.88 4.86 -14.63
N GLU A 27 -12.03 4.26 -14.30
CA GLU A 27 -12.95 4.79 -13.27
C GLU A 27 -12.94 3.99 -11.96
N ASN A 28 -12.81 2.66 -12.03
CA ASN A 28 -12.92 1.77 -10.86
C ASN A 28 -11.71 0.84 -10.73
N LEU A 29 -11.38 0.43 -9.50
CA LEU A 29 -10.40 -0.63 -9.29
C LEU A 29 -10.95 -1.95 -9.86
N CYS A 30 -10.09 -2.74 -10.52
CA CYS A 30 -10.45 -4.10 -10.90
C CYS A 30 -10.70 -4.95 -9.63
N PRO A 31 -11.44 -6.07 -9.74
CA PRO A 31 -11.74 -6.93 -8.61
C PRO A 31 -10.49 -7.32 -7.79
N ASP A 32 -9.40 -7.71 -8.45
CA ASP A 32 -8.14 -8.08 -7.77
C ASP A 32 -7.50 -6.92 -6.99
N CYS A 33 -7.47 -5.72 -7.57
CA CYS A 33 -6.87 -4.55 -6.91
C CYS A 33 -7.76 -4.04 -5.79
N LYS A 34 -9.08 -4.17 -5.93
CA LYS A 34 -10.05 -3.85 -4.88
C LYS A 34 -9.89 -4.79 -3.70
N GLU A 35 -9.81 -6.10 -3.94
CA GLU A 35 -9.56 -7.11 -2.91
C GLU A 35 -8.23 -6.84 -2.18
N LEU A 36 -7.16 -6.54 -2.93
CA LEU A 36 -5.86 -6.22 -2.34
C LEU A 36 -5.91 -4.99 -1.43
N MET A 37 -6.65 -3.95 -1.86
CA MET A 37 -6.84 -2.72 -1.09
C MET A 37 -7.62 -2.96 0.19
N GLU A 38 -8.76 -3.66 0.09
CA GLU A 38 -9.62 -3.99 1.23
C GLU A 38 -8.86 -4.86 2.25
N TYR A 39 -8.12 -5.86 1.76
CA TYR A 39 -7.26 -6.70 2.60
C TYR A 39 -6.22 -5.87 3.36
N ALA A 40 -5.51 -4.98 2.66
CA ALA A 40 -4.49 -4.16 3.29
C ALA A 40 -5.08 -3.17 4.29
N PHE A 41 -6.25 -2.59 4.01
CA PHE A 41 -6.96 -1.69 4.92
C PHE A 41 -7.44 -2.40 6.17
N TYR A 42 -7.97 -3.61 6.02
CA TYR A 42 -8.37 -4.48 7.13
C TYR A 42 -7.19 -4.86 8.01
N ARG A 43 -6.03 -5.19 7.42
CA ARG A 43 -4.80 -5.46 8.19
C ARG A 43 -4.27 -4.22 8.90
N LEU A 44 -4.32 -3.06 8.25
CA LEU A 44 -3.91 -1.78 8.86
C LEU A 44 -4.81 -1.39 10.04
N SER A 45 -6.13 -1.59 9.93
CA SER A 45 -7.05 -1.29 11.04
C SER A 45 -6.87 -2.22 12.23
N LYS A 46 -6.49 -3.48 12.00
CA LYS A 46 -6.18 -4.47 13.05
C LYS A 46 -4.72 -4.48 13.48
N CYS A 47 -3.91 -3.50 13.08
CA CYS A 47 -2.49 -3.50 13.39
C CYS A 47 -2.27 -3.25 14.90
N PRO A 48 -1.59 -4.14 15.63
CA PRO A 48 -1.34 -3.97 17.07
C PRO A 48 -0.41 -2.77 17.37
N PHE A 49 0.36 -2.32 16.38
CA PHE A 49 1.29 -1.20 16.53
C PHE A 49 0.65 0.17 16.25
N GLY A 50 -0.52 0.20 15.59
CA GLY A 50 -1.23 1.44 15.25
C GLY A 50 -0.31 2.54 14.70
N ASN A 51 -0.38 3.73 15.32
CA ASN A 51 0.45 4.89 14.97
C ASN A 51 1.94 4.80 15.37
N ASN A 52 2.28 3.88 16.29
CA ASN A 52 3.68 3.66 16.73
C ASN A 52 4.48 2.78 15.76
N LYS A 53 3.84 2.28 14.70
CA LYS A 53 4.47 1.48 13.66
C LYS A 53 5.56 2.26 12.91
N LYS A 54 6.69 1.59 12.63
CA LYS A 54 7.80 2.13 11.82
C LYS A 54 7.49 2.07 10.32
N SER A 55 7.44 0.88 9.73
CA SER A 55 6.95 0.62 8.36
C SER A 55 6.40 -0.81 8.27
N CYS A 56 5.52 -1.10 7.28
CA CYS A 56 5.08 -2.47 7.01
C CYS A 56 6.24 -3.38 6.61
N ALA A 57 7.22 -2.84 5.88
CA ALA A 57 8.35 -3.60 5.36
C ALA A 57 9.30 -4.07 6.47
N SER A 58 9.50 -3.24 7.50
CA SER A 58 10.37 -3.54 8.64
C SER A 58 9.61 -4.16 9.84
N CYS A 59 8.39 -4.65 9.62
CA CYS A 59 7.56 -5.17 10.71
C CYS A 59 7.96 -6.61 11.04
N ASN A 60 8.18 -6.90 12.33
CA ASN A 60 8.60 -8.23 12.79
C ASN A 60 7.48 -9.30 12.77
N ILE A 61 6.22 -8.90 12.56
CA ILE A 61 5.09 -9.82 12.54
C ILE A 61 4.77 -10.30 11.10
N LYS A 62 4.42 -11.58 10.95
CA LYS A 62 3.79 -12.09 9.72
C LYS A 62 2.33 -11.64 9.67
N CYS A 63 2.10 -10.46 9.10
CA CYS A 63 0.76 -9.86 9.00
C CYS A 63 0.11 -10.08 7.63
N TYR A 64 0.87 -10.30 6.56
CA TYR A 64 0.35 -10.55 5.21
C TYR A 64 0.57 -12.01 4.82
N ASP A 65 -0.42 -12.59 4.15
CA ASP A 65 -0.25 -13.86 3.45
C ASP A 65 0.78 -13.70 2.33
N LYS A 66 1.49 -14.77 1.99
CA LYS A 66 2.62 -14.73 1.06
C LYS A 66 2.22 -14.12 -0.29
N GLU A 67 1.07 -14.53 -0.82
CA GLU A 67 0.52 -14.05 -2.09
C GLU A 67 0.19 -12.54 -2.05
N HIS A 68 -0.58 -12.09 -1.06
CA HIS A 68 -0.91 -10.68 -0.89
C HIS A 68 0.34 -9.81 -0.67
N LYS A 69 1.33 -10.34 0.04
CA LYS A 69 2.61 -9.67 0.27
C LYS A 69 3.39 -9.46 -1.03
N ASP A 70 3.41 -10.45 -1.90
CA ASP A 70 4.11 -10.37 -3.17
C ASP A 70 3.38 -9.42 -4.14
N ARG A 71 2.03 -9.43 -4.16
CA ARG A 71 1.23 -8.45 -4.90
C ARG A 71 1.47 -7.01 -4.42
N ILE A 72 1.45 -6.76 -3.10
CA ILE A 72 1.76 -5.43 -2.53
C ILE A 72 3.18 -4.99 -2.90
N LYS A 73 4.16 -5.89 -2.87
CA LYS A 73 5.53 -5.56 -3.29
C LYS A 73 5.60 -5.18 -4.76
N GLU A 74 4.85 -5.86 -5.64
CA GLU A 74 4.78 -5.48 -7.06
C GLU A 74 4.19 -4.07 -7.21
N VAL A 75 3.07 -3.79 -6.53
CA VAL A 75 2.45 -2.46 -6.49
C VAL A 75 3.43 -1.42 -5.97
N MET A 76 4.15 -1.70 -4.89
CA MET A 76 5.16 -0.79 -4.32
C MET A 76 6.33 -0.57 -5.27
N LYS A 77 6.84 -1.61 -5.93
CA LYS A 77 7.94 -1.49 -6.91
C LYS A 77 7.52 -0.69 -8.13
N PHE A 78 6.29 -0.90 -8.59
CA PHE A 78 5.74 -0.20 -9.75
C PHE A 78 5.40 1.26 -9.43
N SER A 79 4.68 1.49 -8.33
CA SER A 79 4.21 2.83 -7.96
C SER A 79 5.25 3.62 -7.16
N GLY A 80 6.28 2.98 -6.60
CA GLY A 80 7.26 3.58 -5.69
C GLY A 80 8.03 4.75 -6.30
N TRP A 81 8.62 4.58 -7.49
CA TRP A 81 9.30 5.68 -8.18
C TRP A 81 8.34 6.80 -8.62
N ARG A 82 7.08 6.45 -8.90
CA ARG A 82 6.07 7.41 -9.38
C ARG A 82 5.47 8.23 -8.22
N ILE A 83 5.36 7.63 -7.04
CA ILE A 83 4.95 8.32 -5.81
C ILE A 83 6.13 9.05 -5.17
N PHE A 84 7.38 8.65 -5.41
CA PHE A 84 8.56 9.39 -4.93
C PHE A 84 8.52 10.87 -5.33
N PHE A 85 8.06 11.17 -6.55
CA PHE A 85 7.90 12.56 -7.01
C PHE A 85 6.76 13.32 -6.34
N ARG A 86 5.76 12.64 -5.75
CA ARG A 86 4.62 13.27 -5.06
C ARG A 86 4.82 13.35 -3.54
N HIS A 87 5.37 12.30 -2.95
CA HIS A 87 5.59 12.16 -1.51
C HIS A 87 7.01 11.62 -1.22
N PRO A 88 8.05 12.43 -1.45
CA PRO A 88 9.46 12.02 -1.32
C PRO A 88 9.84 11.58 0.10
N ILE A 89 9.22 12.16 1.13
CA ILE A 89 9.50 11.85 2.55
C ILE A 89 8.94 10.46 2.95
N MET A 90 7.81 10.02 2.36
CA MET A 90 7.20 8.73 2.69
C MET A 90 7.86 7.56 1.97
N THR A 91 8.39 7.80 0.77
CA THR A 91 9.09 6.82 -0.05
C THR A 91 10.49 6.51 0.49
N LEU A 92 11.20 7.48 1.06
CA LEU A 92 12.47 7.26 1.79
C LEU A 92 12.33 6.36 3.04
N ARG A 93 11.12 6.16 3.57
CA ARG A 93 10.86 5.24 4.70
C ARG A 93 10.34 3.86 4.26
N HIS A 94 10.04 3.69 2.97
CA HIS A 94 9.43 2.48 2.40
C HIS A 94 10.29 1.80 1.32
N PHE A 95 11.31 2.48 0.78
CA PHE A 95 12.46 1.87 0.11
C PHE A 95 13.42 1.27 1.14
#